data_AF-A0A494Y280-F1
#
_entry.id   AF-A0A494Y280-F1
#
_cell.length_a   1.000
_cell.length_b   1.000
_cell.length_c   1.000
_cell.angle_alpha   90.00
_cell.angle_beta   90.00
_cell.angle_gamma   90.00
#
_symmetry.space_group_name_H-M   'P 1'
#
loop_
_entity.id
_entity.type
_entity.pdbx_description
1 polymer ?
#
loop_
_entity_poly.entity_id
_entity_poly.type
_entity_poly.pdbx_seq_one_letter_code
_entity_poly.pdbx_strand_id
1 'polypeptide(L)' 'MRRIASRYRGGHIARDLLRLVVDDARKQDKRIIPTCSYALAQFKRHAEYGDVWQK' A
#
# COMPACT_ATOMS: atom_id res chain seq x y z
N MET A 1 10.75 10.23 -7.44
CA MET A 1 9.53 9.40 -7.28
C MET A 1 9.47 8.38 -8.43
N ARG A 2 9.93 7.14 -8.21
CA ARG A 2 10.11 6.14 -9.30
C ARG A 2 8.78 5.44 -9.58
N ARG A 3 8.07 5.82 -10.66
CA ARG A 3 6.91 5.07 -11.16
C ARG A 3 7.39 3.69 -11.62
N ILE A 4 6.58 2.66 -11.35
CA ILE A 4 6.80 1.31 -11.91
C ILE A 4 6.79 1.43 -13.44
N ALA A 5 7.87 0.99 -14.09
CA ALA A 5 7.99 1.02 -15.54
C ALA A 5 6.89 0.14 -16.17
N SER A 6 6.34 0.59 -17.30
CA SER A 6 5.20 -0.04 -17.99
C SER A 6 5.38 -1.54 -18.26
N ARG A 7 6.63 -1.99 -18.44
CA ARG A 7 7.01 -3.39 -18.68
C ARG A 7 6.80 -4.34 -17.49
N TYR A 8 6.54 -3.78 -16.30
CA TYR A 8 6.22 -4.49 -15.07
C TYR A 8 4.74 -4.31 -14.67
N ARG A 9 3.90 -3.87 -15.61
CA ARG A 9 2.45 -3.82 -15.39
C ARG A 9 1.85 -5.22 -15.40
N GLY A 10 1.81 -5.80 -14.23
CA GLY A 10 0.94 -6.87 -13.78
C GLY A 10 0.90 -6.69 -12.28
N GLY A 11 -0.26 -6.34 -11.71
CA GLY A 11 -0.43 -5.67 -10.40
C GLY A 11 0.23 -6.29 -9.16
N HIS A 12 0.99 -7.36 -9.29
CA HIS A 12 1.77 -8.04 -8.27
C HIS A 12 2.81 -7.11 -7.63
N ILE A 13 3.65 -6.43 -8.41
CA ILE A 13 4.73 -5.60 -7.82
C ILE A 13 4.18 -4.43 -6.99
N ALA A 14 3.12 -3.78 -7.45
CA ALA A 14 2.50 -2.68 -6.69
C ALA A 14 1.89 -3.17 -5.38
N ARG A 15 1.32 -4.38 -5.39
CA ARG A 15 0.78 -5.03 -4.19
C ARG A 15 1.88 -5.45 -3.23
N ASP A 16 2.96 -6.04 -3.74
CA ASP A 16 4.10 -6.48 -2.93
C ASP A 16 4.76 -5.30 -2.22
N LEU A 17 4.98 -4.20 -2.95
CA LEU A 17 5.48 -2.95 -2.36
C LEU A 17 4.55 -2.40 -1.28
N LEU A 18 3.24 -2.42 -1.52
CA LEU A 18 2.27 -1.97 -0.53
C LEU A 18 2.31 -2.84 0.72
N ARG A 19 2.39 -4.16 0.56
CA ARG A 19 2.49 -5.12 1.67
C ARG A 19 3.73 -4.87 2.52
N LEU A 20 4.88 -4.63 1.89
CA LEU A 20 6.12 -4.31 2.60
C LEU A 20 5.97 -3.02 3.44
N VAL A 21 5.34 -1.98 2.88
CA VAL A 21 5.11 -0.72 3.60
C VAL A 21 4.14 -0.90 4.77
N VAL A 22 3.07 -1.68 4.56
CA VAL A 22 2.10 -2.02 5.61
C VAL A 22 2.77 -2.80 6.74
N ASP A 23 3.54 -3.84 6.42
CA ASP A 23 4.22 -4.66 7.43
C ASP A 23 5.26 -3.84 8.22
N ASP A 24 5.95 -2.91 7.56
CA ASP A 24 6.87 -1.99 8.24
C ASP A 24 6.12 -1.02 9.17
N ALA A 25 5.00 -0.47 8.71
CA ALA A 25 4.14 0.39 9.52
C ALA A 25 3.61 -0.34 10.75
N ARG A 26 3.18 -1.61 10.62
CA ARG A 26 2.76 -2.45 11.75
C ARG A 26 3.88 -2.63 12.78
N LYS A 27 5.08 -2.95 12.32
CA LYS A 27 6.25 -3.17 13.21
C LYS A 27 6.65 -1.91 13.97
N GLN A 28 6.43 -0.74 13.38
CA GLN A 28 6.76 0.54 13.98
C GLN A 28 5.58 1.19 14.72
N ASP A 29 4.44 0.50 14.83
CA ASP A 29 3.18 1.04 15.37
C ASP A 29 2.75 2.37 14.72
N LYS A 30 3.02 2.50 13.42
CA LYS A 30 2.71 3.68 12.60
C LYS A 30 1.47 3.46 11.76
N ARG A 31 0.76 4.56 11.51
CA ARG A 31 -0.40 4.58 10.60
C ARG A 31 -0.01 5.16 9.25
N ILE A 32 -0.69 4.70 8.20
CA ILE A 32 -0.46 5.07 6.81
C ILE A 32 -1.60 5.98 6.35
N ILE A 33 -1.23 7.10 5.71
CA ILE A 33 -2.14 7.98 4.98
C ILE A 33 -1.96 7.68 3.48
N PRO A 34 -2.90 7.00 2.81
CA PRO A 34 -2.76 6.65 1.41
C PRO A 34 -3.00 7.87 0.50
N THR A 35 -1.91 8.45 -0.02
CA THR A 35 -1.98 9.62 -0.93
C THR A 35 -2.08 9.23 -2.41
N CYS A 36 -1.65 8.04 -2.79
CA CYS A 36 -1.73 7.57 -4.16
C CYS A 36 -3.06 6.84 -4.42
N SER A 37 -3.63 7.06 -5.61
CA SER A 37 -4.94 6.48 -5.98
C SER A 37 -4.97 4.96 -5.93
N TYR A 38 -3.86 4.29 -6.24
CA TYR A 38 -3.72 2.84 -6.10
C TYR A 38 -3.81 2.38 -4.64
N ALA A 39 -3.01 2.97 -3.74
CA ALA A 39 -3.05 2.59 -2.33
C ALA A 39 -4.43 2.85 -1.73
N LEU A 40 -5.03 4.01 -2.01
CA LEU A 40 -6.39 4.30 -1.54
C LEU A 40 -7.40 3.26 -2.00
N ALA A 41 -7.32 2.82 -3.26
CA ALA A 41 -8.18 1.75 -3.77
C ALA A 41 -7.90 0.40 -3.09
N GLN A 42 -6.65 0.06 -2.77
CA GLN A 42 -6.32 -1.15 -2.03
C GLN A 42 -6.85 -1.09 -0.59
N PHE A 43 -6.59 -0.01 0.14
CA PHE A 43 -7.10 0.21 1.50
C PHE A 43 -8.63 0.17 1.58
N LYS A 44 -9.34 0.68 0.56
CA LYS A 44 -10.80 0.58 0.49
C LYS A 44 -11.32 -0.83 0.18
N ARG A 45 -10.60 -1.62 -0.62
CA ARG A 45 -11.00 -2.98 -1.03
C ARG A 45 -10.65 -4.04 0.02
N HIS A 46 -9.62 -3.79 0.80
CA HIS A 46 -9.02 -4.76 1.72
C HIS A 46 -9.12 -4.24 3.15
N ALA A 47 -10.13 -4.72 3.88
CA ALA A 47 -10.35 -4.38 5.29
C ALA A 47 -9.18 -4.82 6.20
N GLU A 48 -8.34 -5.75 5.74
CA GLU A 48 -7.13 -6.22 6.43
C GLU A 48 -6.12 -5.09 6.72
N TYR A 49 -6.17 -3.98 5.99
CA TYR A 49 -5.29 -2.82 6.22
C TYR A 49 -5.86 -1.82 7.22
N GLY A 50 -7.03 -2.09 7.80
CA GLY A 50 -7.68 -1.18 8.75
C GLY A 50 -6.88 -0.93 10.02
N ASP A 51 -6.00 -1.85 10.40
CA ASP A 51 -5.13 -1.75 11.57
C ASP A 51 -4.06 -0.65 11.43
N VAL A 52 -3.54 -0.46 10.21
CA VAL A 52 -2.58 0.60 9.91
C VAL A 52 -3.20 1.80 9.19
N TRP A 53 -4.51 1.82 8.94
CA TRP A 53 -5.12 2.91 8.19
C TRP A 53 -5.41 4.12 9.07
N GLN A 54 -4.75 5.25 8.79
CA GLN A 54 -5.16 6.54 9.31
C GLN A 54 -6.29 7.11 8.45
N LYS A 55 -7.51 7.13 9.00
CA LYS A 55 -8.65 7.84 8.42
C LYS A 55 -8.61 9.33 8.74
#